data_AF-A0A932VJP1-F1
#
_entry.id   AF-A0A932VJP1-F1
#
_cell.length_a   1.000
_cell.length_b   1.000
_cell.length_c   1.000
_cell.angle_alpha   90.00
_cell.angle_beta   90.00
_cell.angle_gamma   90.00
#
_symmetry.space_group_name_H-M   'P 1'
#
loop_
_entity.id
_entity.type
_entity.pdbx_description
1 polymer ?
#
loop_
_entity_poly.entity_id
_entity_poly.type
_entity_poly.pdbx_seq_one_letter_code
_entity_poly.pdbx_strand_id
1 'polypeptide(L)'
;MKAFVLVILLLSLVPFLLPVHAACFTTAIGDKTNSAACTIAADTFECDDKTTNNTESGADNAVLTVSTAAITINSGSTGTTRLNVGSLSITSSGSISVGSSKVNIDLGTGCWVTDADVDGWAANFTLNTATASGKRRLGVMRHPSTTDCNDAAYSTTNTCWSYGYGQAWYYGYGQAWYYGYGQSMYWSYGYGESQYCSWGSPTCPN
;
A
#
# COMPACT_ATOMS: atom_id res chain seq x y z
N MET A 1 11.76 56.29 -24.72
CA MET A 1 10.85 55.14 -24.88
C MET A 1 11.64 53.82 -25.00
N LYS A 2 12.39 53.42 -23.97
CA LYS A 2 13.13 52.13 -23.96
C LYS A 2 12.95 51.33 -22.66
N ALA A 3 12.56 51.98 -21.55
CA ALA A 3 12.32 51.31 -20.28
C ALA A 3 10.94 50.61 -20.17
N PHE A 4 9.99 50.91 -21.05
CA PHE A 4 8.61 50.42 -20.92
C PHE A 4 8.40 48.98 -21.42
N VAL A 5 9.29 48.48 -22.29
CA VAL A 5 9.16 47.15 -22.91
C VAL A 5 9.65 46.04 -21.97
N LEU A 6 10.56 46.34 -21.05
CA LEU A 6 11.14 45.34 -20.13
C LEU A 6 10.15 44.91 -19.04
N VAL A 7 9.24 45.79 -18.62
CA VAL A 7 8.27 45.51 -17.54
C VAL A 7 7.17 44.55 -18.01
N ILE A 8 6.78 44.61 -19.30
CA ILE A 8 5.74 43.72 -19.85
C ILE A 8 6.26 42.27 -19.99
N LEU A 9 7.55 42.11 -20.30
CA LEU A 9 8.17 40.78 -20.45
C LEU A 9 8.35 40.05 -19.11
N LEU A 10 8.61 40.79 -18.03
CA LEU A 10 8.73 40.25 -16.67
C LEU A 10 7.37 39.84 -16.08
N LEU A 11 6.28 40.49 -16.47
CA LEU A 11 4.92 40.13 -16.02
C LEU A 11 4.37 38.88 -16.72
N SER A 12 4.82 38.57 -17.95
CA SER A 12 4.45 37.34 -18.67
C SER A 12 5.15 36.07 -18.15
N LEU A 13 6.11 36.22 -17.23
CA LEU A 13 6.93 35.15 -16.66
C LEU A 13 6.56 34.83 -15.21
N VAL A 14 5.38 35.24 -14.75
CA VAL A 14 4.77 34.62 -13.57
C VAL A 14 4.19 33.29 -14.05
N PRO A 15 4.84 32.13 -13.82
CA PRO A 15 4.18 30.87 -14.05
C PRO A 15 2.90 30.91 -13.21
N PHE A 16 1.75 30.78 -13.86
CA PHE A 16 0.54 30.39 -13.19
C PHE A 16 0.83 29.01 -12.60
N LEU A 17 1.40 28.99 -11.40
CA LEU A 17 1.53 27.81 -10.56
C LEU A 17 0.10 27.47 -10.18
N LEU A 18 -0.58 26.77 -11.09
CA LEU A 18 -1.81 26.10 -10.74
C LEU A 18 -1.47 25.22 -9.53
N PRO A 19 -2.22 25.32 -8.43
CA PRO A 19 -1.96 24.48 -7.27
C PRO A 19 -1.99 23.03 -7.75
N VAL A 20 -0.83 22.37 -7.69
CA VAL A 20 -0.74 20.93 -7.92
C VAL A 20 -1.46 20.30 -6.74
N HIS A 21 -2.71 19.91 -6.95
CA HIS A 21 -3.45 19.16 -5.95
C HIS A 21 -2.69 17.86 -5.67
N ALA A 22 -2.53 17.54 -4.38
CA ALA A 22 -1.89 16.29 -3.97
C ALA A 22 -2.71 15.09 -4.48
N ALA A 23 -2.03 13.97 -4.70
CA ALA A 23 -2.72 12.71 -4.99
C ALA A 23 -3.64 12.34 -3.81
N CYS A 24 -4.83 11.82 -4.09
CA CYS A 24 -5.65 11.23 -3.04
C CYS A 24 -5.02 9.89 -2.62
N PHE A 25 -4.60 9.77 -1.36
CA PHE A 25 -4.08 8.50 -0.83
C PHE A 25 -5.21 7.57 -0.37
N THR A 26 -6.09 7.19 -1.29
CA THR A 26 -7.30 6.42 -0.98
C THR A 26 -7.06 4.93 -0.95
N THR A 27 -5.84 4.43 -1.14
CA THR A 27 -5.54 3.01 -0.88
C THR A 27 -5.24 2.79 0.59
N ALA A 28 -6.28 2.79 1.43
CA ALA A 28 -6.16 2.65 2.87
C ALA A 28 -7.02 1.50 3.40
N ILE A 29 -6.60 0.95 4.54
CA ILE A 29 -7.43 0.03 5.33
C ILE A 29 -8.13 0.82 6.42
N GLY A 30 -9.46 0.83 6.41
CA GLY A 30 -10.33 1.45 7.41
C GLY A 30 -11.24 2.53 6.84
N ASP A 31 -12.04 3.12 7.72
CA ASP A 31 -12.79 4.33 7.39
C ASP A 31 -11.83 5.51 7.25
N LYS A 32 -12.13 6.42 6.32
CA LYS A 32 -11.25 7.54 6.00
C LYS A 32 -11.99 8.86 6.04
N THR A 33 -11.33 9.89 6.55
CA THR A 33 -11.81 11.28 6.43
C THR A 33 -10.83 12.09 5.58
N ASN A 34 -11.27 12.54 4.41
CA ASN A 34 -10.49 13.45 3.60
C ASN A 34 -10.78 14.91 3.99
N SER A 35 -9.75 15.60 4.47
CA SER A 35 -9.82 16.98 4.96
C SER A 35 -9.01 17.97 4.10
N ALA A 36 -8.27 17.48 3.10
CA ALA A 36 -7.47 18.28 2.19
C ALA A 36 -7.90 18.05 0.73
N ALA A 37 -7.79 19.10 -0.10
CA ALA A 37 -8.06 18.97 -1.53
C ALA A 37 -7.07 17.99 -2.17
N CYS A 38 -7.58 17.05 -2.96
CA CYS A 38 -6.77 16.05 -3.64
C CYS A 38 -7.38 15.65 -4.98
N THR A 39 -6.56 15.02 -5.81
CA THR A 39 -6.96 14.53 -7.12
C THR A 39 -6.69 13.03 -7.25
N ILE A 40 -7.67 12.28 -7.75
CA ILE A 40 -7.49 10.93 -8.28
C ILE A 40 -7.09 11.07 -9.73
N ALA A 41 -5.92 10.54 -10.08
CA ALA A 41 -5.35 10.66 -11.41
C ALA A 41 -6.16 9.89 -12.47
N ALA A 42 -5.98 10.26 -13.74
CA ALA A 42 -6.65 9.55 -14.83
C ALA A 42 -6.15 8.10 -14.93
N ASP A 43 -7.04 7.17 -15.26
CA ASP A 43 -6.73 5.76 -15.48
C ASP A 43 -6.17 5.04 -14.23
N THR A 44 -6.35 5.60 -13.03
CA THR A 44 -5.96 4.95 -11.78
C THR A 44 -7.15 4.32 -11.07
N PHE A 45 -6.85 3.35 -10.21
CA PHE A 45 -7.82 2.74 -9.33
C PHE A 45 -7.43 3.04 -7.88
N GLU A 46 -8.35 3.66 -7.15
CA GLU A 46 -8.24 3.99 -5.74
C GLU A 46 -9.31 3.24 -4.93
N CYS A 47 -8.98 2.84 -3.70
CA CYS A 47 -9.91 2.09 -2.88
C CYS A 47 -9.68 2.11 -1.37
N ASP A 48 -10.70 2.53 -0.62
CA ASP A 48 -10.72 2.33 0.83
C ASP A 48 -11.43 0.99 1.12
N ASP A 49 -10.86 0.13 1.96
CA ASP A 49 -11.45 -1.17 2.35
C ASP A 49 -11.30 -1.41 3.86
N LYS A 50 -12.08 -2.28 4.49
CA LYS A 50 -12.09 -2.46 5.96
C LYS A 50 -11.80 -3.90 6.39
N THR A 51 -11.08 -4.05 7.50
CA THR A 51 -10.66 -5.35 8.09
C THR A 51 -11.81 -6.25 8.52
N THR A 52 -13.01 -5.71 8.73
CA THR A 52 -14.17 -6.49 9.17
C THR A 52 -14.78 -7.36 8.09
N ASN A 53 -14.30 -7.23 6.85
CA ASN A 53 -14.86 -7.94 5.74
C ASN A 53 -14.13 -9.27 5.53
N ASN A 54 -14.88 -10.37 5.44
CA ASN A 54 -14.29 -11.68 5.19
C ASN A 54 -13.61 -11.74 3.81
N THR A 55 -12.65 -12.66 3.65
CA THR A 55 -11.84 -12.86 2.43
C THR A 55 -12.67 -13.12 1.17
N GLU A 56 -13.93 -13.53 1.31
CA GLU A 56 -14.78 -14.01 0.21
C GLU A 56 -15.95 -13.08 -0.13
N SER A 57 -16.34 -12.14 0.73
CA SER A 57 -17.43 -11.21 0.43
C SER A 57 -16.94 -10.13 -0.54
N GLY A 58 -17.73 -9.90 -1.58
CA GLY A 58 -17.59 -8.73 -2.45
C GLY A 58 -18.03 -7.42 -1.80
N ALA A 59 -18.72 -7.47 -0.65
CA ALA A 59 -19.30 -6.30 0.00
C ALA A 59 -18.26 -5.53 0.82
N ASP A 60 -18.15 -4.22 0.59
CA ASP A 60 -17.37 -3.29 1.43
C ASP A 60 -18.25 -2.39 2.26
N ASN A 61 -17.73 -2.02 3.44
CA ASN A 61 -18.36 -1.16 4.41
C ASN A 61 -17.41 -0.06 4.92
N ALA A 62 -16.24 0.13 4.30
CA ALA A 62 -15.39 1.29 4.55
C ALA A 62 -16.15 2.58 4.23
N VAL A 63 -16.03 3.59 5.09
CA VAL A 63 -16.67 4.89 4.88
C VAL A 63 -15.63 5.92 4.45
N LEU A 64 -15.76 6.48 3.24
CA LEU A 64 -15.04 7.68 2.86
C LEU A 64 -15.86 8.92 3.21
N THR A 65 -15.37 9.70 4.16
CA THR A 65 -15.95 10.98 4.56
C THR A 65 -15.22 12.14 3.89
N VAL A 66 -15.95 13.02 3.21
CA VAL A 66 -15.43 14.25 2.60
C VAL A 66 -16.05 15.45 3.33
N SER A 67 -15.27 16.17 4.15
CA SER A 67 -15.82 17.20 5.06
C SER A 67 -15.57 18.64 4.62
N THR A 68 -14.30 19.05 4.49
CA THR A 68 -13.91 20.39 4.03
C THR A 68 -13.01 20.33 2.80
N ALA A 69 -12.82 19.12 2.27
CA ALA A 69 -11.99 18.84 1.11
C ALA A 69 -12.76 18.93 -0.22
N ALA A 70 -12.03 19.23 -1.28
CA ALA A 70 -12.47 18.98 -2.65
C ALA A 70 -11.69 17.79 -3.21
N ILE A 71 -12.38 16.70 -3.53
CA ILE A 71 -11.81 15.58 -4.29
C ILE A 71 -12.12 15.81 -5.76
N THR A 72 -11.11 15.77 -6.62
CA THR A 72 -11.30 15.76 -8.08
C THR A 72 -10.96 14.38 -8.62
N ILE A 73 -11.88 13.74 -9.33
CA ILE A 73 -11.64 12.46 -9.99
C ILE A 73 -11.49 12.72 -11.48
N ASN A 74 -10.26 12.62 -12.00
CA ASN A 74 -10.00 12.93 -13.40
C ASN A 74 -10.63 11.89 -14.34
N SER A 75 -11.09 12.34 -15.50
CA SER A 75 -11.57 11.46 -16.57
C SER A 75 -10.51 10.43 -16.95
N GLY A 76 -10.92 9.18 -17.15
CA GLY A 76 -10.05 8.18 -17.77
C GLY A 76 -9.71 8.58 -19.21
N SER A 77 -8.46 8.39 -19.61
CA SER A 77 -7.99 8.63 -20.97
C SER A 77 -8.09 7.34 -21.78
N THR A 78 -7.36 6.32 -21.33
CA THR A 78 -7.29 5.00 -21.97
C THR A 78 -8.16 3.98 -21.25
N GLY A 79 -8.16 4.02 -19.92
CA GLY A 79 -8.90 3.15 -19.02
C GLY A 79 -10.06 3.86 -18.33
N THR A 80 -10.50 3.31 -17.21
CA THR A 80 -11.51 3.89 -16.34
C THR A 80 -10.83 4.33 -15.05
N THR A 81 -10.96 5.60 -14.67
CA THR A 81 -10.58 6.05 -13.34
C THR A 81 -11.61 5.54 -12.34
N ARG A 82 -11.18 4.89 -11.27
CA ARG A 82 -12.09 4.24 -10.31
C ARG A 82 -11.82 4.69 -8.88
N LEU A 83 -12.90 4.90 -8.15
CA LEU A 83 -12.93 5.00 -6.70
C LEU A 83 -13.89 3.93 -6.15
N ASN A 84 -13.37 2.96 -5.41
CA ASN A 84 -14.18 1.98 -4.70
C ASN A 84 -14.19 2.29 -3.21
N VAL A 85 -15.36 2.39 -2.62
CA VAL A 85 -15.53 2.58 -1.18
C VAL A 85 -16.81 1.88 -0.73
N GLY A 86 -16.87 1.41 0.51
CA GLY A 86 -18.10 0.81 1.04
C GLY A 86 -19.28 1.79 1.04
N SER A 87 -19.04 3.02 1.49
CA SER A 87 -19.99 4.12 1.41
C SER A 87 -19.30 5.47 1.35
N LEU A 88 -20.02 6.47 0.87
CA LEU A 88 -19.55 7.83 0.73
C LEU A 88 -20.39 8.77 1.60
N SER A 89 -19.73 9.57 2.43
CA SER A 89 -20.37 10.58 3.28
C SER A 89 -19.80 11.96 2.98
N ILE A 90 -20.59 12.84 2.39
CA ILE A 90 -20.20 14.23 2.16
C ILE A 90 -20.83 15.08 3.25
N THR A 91 -19.99 15.76 4.03
CA THR A 91 -20.42 16.60 5.16
C THR A 91 -19.93 18.03 4.97
N SER A 92 -20.50 18.97 5.72
CA SER A 92 -20.10 20.38 5.73
C SER A 92 -19.99 21.00 4.32
N SER A 93 -18.81 21.43 3.90
CA SER A 93 -18.55 22.05 2.60
C SER A 93 -17.74 21.14 1.66
N GLY A 94 -17.72 19.83 1.94
CA GLY A 94 -17.00 18.84 1.16
C GLY A 94 -17.58 18.73 -0.24
N SER A 95 -16.74 18.39 -1.21
CA SER A 95 -17.19 18.19 -2.59
C SER A 95 -16.40 17.11 -3.31
N ILE A 96 -17.06 16.46 -4.27
CA ILE A 96 -16.43 15.54 -5.22
C ILE A 96 -16.78 16.03 -6.62
N SER A 97 -15.77 16.43 -7.37
CA SER A 97 -15.88 16.75 -8.79
C SER A 97 -15.48 15.54 -9.61
N VAL A 98 -16.31 15.14 -10.56
CA VAL A 98 -16.12 13.93 -11.37
C VAL A 98 -15.89 14.34 -12.82
N GLY A 99 -14.82 13.79 -13.40
CA GLY A 99 -14.51 13.96 -14.82
C GLY A 99 -15.65 13.50 -15.72
N SER A 100 -15.75 14.12 -16.89
CA SER A 100 -16.87 13.95 -17.82
C SER A 100 -16.97 12.56 -18.48
N SER A 101 -15.94 11.72 -18.40
CA SER A 101 -15.92 10.43 -19.10
C SER A 101 -15.04 9.39 -18.42
N LYS A 102 -15.45 8.11 -18.52
CA LYS A 102 -14.69 6.95 -18.04
C LYS A 102 -14.27 7.07 -16.57
N VAL A 103 -15.23 7.45 -15.72
CA VAL A 103 -15.07 7.49 -14.27
C VAL A 103 -16.15 6.63 -13.63
N ASN A 104 -15.75 5.77 -12.69
CA ASN A 104 -16.66 5.01 -11.84
C ASN A 104 -16.41 5.33 -10.37
N ILE A 105 -17.51 5.52 -9.62
CA ILE A 105 -17.52 5.48 -8.16
C ILE A 105 -18.34 4.25 -7.78
N ASP A 106 -17.66 3.17 -7.42
CA ASP A 106 -18.30 1.89 -7.13
C ASP A 106 -18.51 1.79 -5.60
N LEU A 107 -19.77 1.90 -5.16
CA LEU A 107 -20.12 1.80 -3.74
C LEU A 107 -20.33 0.35 -3.31
N GLY A 108 -19.94 0.02 -2.08
CA GLY A 108 -20.15 -1.30 -1.49
C GLY A 108 -19.31 -2.40 -2.12
N THR A 109 -18.36 -2.06 -3.00
CA THR A 109 -17.54 -3.04 -3.72
C THR A 109 -16.16 -3.10 -3.08
N GLY A 110 -15.76 -4.28 -2.63
CA GLY A 110 -14.42 -4.53 -2.10
C GLY A 110 -13.30 -4.34 -3.12
N CYS A 111 -12.08 -4.45 -2.64
CA CYS A 111 -10.87 -4.35 -3.46
C CYS A 111 -9.95 -5.50 -3.17
N TRP A 112 -9.26 -5.94 -4.22
CA TRP A 112 -8.45 -7.14 -4.17
C TRP A 112 -7.05 -6.87 -4.68
N VAL A 113 -6.06 -7.41 -3.98
CA VAL A 113 -4.66 -7.44 -4.38
C VAL A 113 -4.23 -8.87 -4.68
N THR A 114 -3.14 -9.03 -5.42
CA THR A 114 -2.59 -10.36 -5.69
C THR A 114 -1.88 -10.87 -4.46
N ASP A 115 -2.26 -12.07 -4.01
CA ASP A 115 -1.66 -12.80 -2.90
C ASP A 115 -1.54 -14.25 -3.39
N ALA A 116 -0.36 -14.58 -3.90
CA ALA A 116 -0.15 -15.76 -4.74
C ALA A 116 -0.11 -17.06 -3.92
N ASP A 117 0.31 -16.98 -2.66
CA ASP A 117 0.55 -18.10 -1.76
C ASP A 117 -0.38 -18.08 -0.52
N VAL A 118 -1.25 -17.08 -0.42
CA VAL A 118 -2.34 -16.96 0.56
C VAL A 118 -1.82 -16.69 1.98
N ASP A 119 -0.66 -16.07 2.13
CA ASP A 119 -0.04 -15.82 3.43
C ASP A 119 -0.43 -14.47 4.10
N GLY A 120 -1.02 -13.57 3.30
CA GLY A 120 -1.54 -12.27 3.73
C GLY A 120 -0.68 -11.10 3.28
N TRP A 121 0.35 -11.34 2.48
CA TRP A 121 1.21 -10.34 1.89
C TRP A 121 0.96 -10.23 0.38
N ALA A 122 1.03 -9.01 -0.15
CA ALA A 122 0.69 -8.80 -1.55
C ALA A 122 1.91 -9.14 -2.41
N ALA A 123 1.76 -10.08 -3.34
CA ALA A 123 2.75 -10.30 -4.40
C ALA A 123 2.96 -9.00 -5.22
N ASN A 124 1.89 -8.21 -5.39
CA ASN A 124 1.95 -6.82 -5.85
C ASN A 124 0.68 -6.06 -5.46
N PHE A 125 0.78 -4.74 -5.35
CA PHE A 125 -0.34 -3.84 -4.99
C PHE A 125 -1.17 -3.38 -6.18
N THR A 126 -1.23 -4.16 -7.26
CA THR A 126 -2.19 -3.86 -8.33
C THR A 126 -3.59 -4.15 -7.80
N LEU A 127 -4.41 -3.10 -7.63
CA LEU A 127 -5.79 -3.24 -7.21
C LEU A 127 -6.65 -3.87 -8.32
N ASN A 128 -7.59 -4.72 -7.93
CA ASN A 128 -8.53 -5.41 -8.79
C ASN A 128 -9.93 -5.29 -8.21
N THR A 129 -10.95 -5.41 -9.05
CA THR A 129 -12.38 -5.29 -8.69
C THR A 129 -13.12 -6.64 -8.67
N ALA A 130 -12.40 -7.75 -8.83
CA ALA A 130 -13.00 -9.08 -8.90
C ALA A 130 -12.28 -10.08 -8.00
N THR A 131 -13.07 -10.98 -7.41
CA THR A 131 -12.60 -12.20 -6.75
C THR A 131 -12.05 -13.17 -7.80
N ALA A 132 -10.81 -13.62 -7.62
CA ALA A 132 -10.21 -14.69 -8.42
C ALA A 132 -9.21 -15.49 -7.57
N SER A 133 -8.82 -16.68 -8.03
CA SER A 133 -7.75 -17.45 -7.39
C SER A 133 -6.47 -16.62 -7.32
N GLY A 134 -5.77 -16.65 -6.17
CA GLY A 134 -4.57 -15.85 -5.94
C GLY A 134 -4.86 -14.36 -5.70
N LYS A 135 -6.09 -13.99 -5.38
CA LYS A 135 -6.46 -12.64 -4.95
C LYS A 135 -6.91 -12.66 -3.49
N ARG A 136 -6.45 -11.69 -2.71
CA ARG A 136 -6.92 -11.44 -1.34
C ARG A 136 -7.47 -10.02 -1.24
N ARG A 137 -8.48 -9.88 -0.40
CA ARG A 137 -9.12 -8.60 -0.11
C ARG A 137 -8.13 -7.62 0.55
N LEU A 138 -8.10 -6.37 0.14
CA LEU A 138 -7.17 -5.36 0.68
C LEU A 138 -7.35 -5.20 2.19
N GLY A 139 -8.59 -5.16 2.67
CA GLY A 139 -8.92 -5.00 4.08
C GLY A 139 -8.39 -6.12 4.98
N VAL A 140 -8.12 -7.32 4.45
CA VAL A 140 -7.61 -8.46 5.24
C VAL A 140 -6.12 -8.74 5.01
N MET A 141 -5.43 -7.85 4.29
CA MET A 141 -3.98 -7.94 4.13
C MET A 141 -3.28 -7.64 5.46
N ARG A 142 -2.14 -8.30 5.70
CA ARG A 142 -1.28 -8.00 6.86
C ARG A 142 -0.66 -6.61 6.75
N HIS A 143 -0.41 -6.15 5.53
CA HIS A 143 0.04 -4.78 5.26
C HIS A 143 -0.44 -4.29 3.89
N PRO A 144 -1.01 -3.07 3.78
CA PRO A 144 -1.60 -2.55 2.54
C PRO A 144 -0.58 -1.99 1.54
N SER A 145 0.72 -2.00 1.86
CA SER A 145 1.77 -1.44 0.99
C SER A 145 3.12 -2.15 1.05
N THR A 146 3.25 -3.28 1.75
CA THR A 146 4.50 -4.05 1.80
C THR A 146 4.43 -5.25 0.87
N THR A 147 5.27 -5.24 -0.17
CA THR A 147 5.34 -6.33 -1.14
C THR A 147 5.84 -7.58 -0.42
N ASP A 148 5.28 -8.73 -0.78
CA ASP A 148 5.76 -10.02 -0.31
C ASP A 148 7.21 -10.24 -0.77
N CYS A 149 8.07 -10.59 0.19
CA CYS A 149 9.47 -10.89 -0.01
C CYS A 149 9.84 -12.29 0.48
N ASN A 150 8.85 -13.11 0.87
CA ASN A 150 9.09 -14.46 1.35
C ASN A 150 8.13 -15.44 0.66
N ASP A 151 8.65 -16.25 -0.26
CA ASP A 151 7.88 -17.26 -1.00
C ASP A 151 7.34 -18.42 -0.11
N ALA A 152 7.52 -18.36 1.21
CA ALA A 152 7.05 -19.39 2.13
C ALA A 152 5.57 -19.17 2.46
N ALA A 153 4.72 -20.07 1.95
CA ALA A 153 3.31 -20.13 2.29
C ALA A 153 3.10 -20.04 3.82
N TYR A 154 2.24 -19.11 4.24
CA TYR A 154 1.90 -18.81 5.64
C TYR A 154 3.00 -18.13 6.46
N SER A 155 3.89 -17.37 5.83
CA SER A 155 4.88 -16.58 6.55
C SER A 155 4.23 -15.51 7.44
N THR A 156 4.44 -15.63 8.75
CA THR A 156 4.08 -14.56 9.69
C THR A 156 5.04 -13.37 9.62
N THR A 157 6.17 -13.51 8.93
CA THR A 157 7.26 -12.54 8.88
C THR A 157 7.66 -12.26 7.44
N ASN A 158 7.30 -11.09 6.92
CA ASN A 158 7.75 -10.64 5.60
C ASN A 158 9.16 -10.05 5.69
N THR A 159 10.16 -10.92 5.77
CA THR A 159 11.58 -10.54 5.84
C THR A 159 12.16 -10.41 4.43
N CYS A 160 12.20 -9.19 3.91
CA CYS A 160 12.92 -8.89 2.67
C CYS A 160 14.43 -8.96 2.91
N TRP A 161 15.06 -10.09 2.58
CA TRP A 161 16.52 -10.14 2.54
C TRP A 161 17.00 -9.36 1.33
N SER A 162 17.38 -8.10 1.53
CA SER A 162 18.12 -7.37 0.50
C SER A 162 19.47 -8.04 0.35
N TYR A 163 19.61 -8.92 -0.64
CA TYR A 163 20.92 -9.32 -1.15
C TYR A 163 21.55 -8.07 -1.76
N GLY A 164 22.22 -7.28 -0.90
CA GLY A 164 23.12 -6.24 -1.34
C GLY A 164 24.21 -6.87 -2.19
N TYR A 165 24.05 -6.82 -3.51
CA TYR A 165 25.17 -6.91 -4.44
C TYR A 165 26.04 -5.66 -4.23
N GLY A 166 26.83 -5.69 -3.16
CA GLY A 166 27.58 -4.53 -2.69
C GLY A 166 28.39 -4.87 -1.45
N GLN A 167 29.51 -5.57 -1.68
CA GLN A 167 30.65 -5.77 -0.76
C GLN A 167 30.55 -6.90 0.28
N ALA A 168 30.88 -8.13 -0.15
CA ALA A 168 31.67 -9.06 0.66
C ALA A 168 32.49 -10.00 -0.25
N TRP A 169 33.26 -9.43 -1.19
CA TRP A 169 34.42 -10.08 -1.80
C TRP A 169 35.72 -9.60 -1.15
N TYR A 170 35.70 -9.27 0.14
CA TYR A 170 36.90 -8.84 0.86
C TYR A 170 36.92 -9.44 2.27
N TYR A 171 37.77 -10.46 2.42
CA TYR A 171 38.20 -11.15 3.65
C TYR A 171 37.17 -11.98 4.41
N GLY A 172 37.07 -13.25 4.01
CA GLY A 172 36.51 -14.35 4.81
C GLY A 172 37.43 -15.58 4.85
N TYR A 173 38.75 -15.39 4.78
CA TYR A 173 39.73 -16.38 5.23
C TYR A 173 40.44 -15.77 6.43
N GLY A 174 40.08 -16.18 7.64
CA GLY A 174 40.86 -15.89 8.83
C GLY A 174 40.06 -15.59 10.09
N GLN A 175 39.90 -16.62 10.91
CA GLN A 175 39.96 -16.58 12.38
C GLN A 175 38.78 -15.88 13.09
N ALA A 176 37.84 -16.61 13.68
CA ALA A 176 38.01 -17.36 14.93
C ALA A 176 38.55 -16.48 16.07
N TRP A 177 37.66 -16.18 17.03
CA TRP A 177 37.95 -15.72 18.41
C TRP A 177 38.61 -14.34 18.59
N TYR A 178 37.80 -13.32 18.93
CA TYR A 178 38.15 -12.44 20.05
C TYR A 178 36.92 -11.69 20.60
N TYR A 179 36.74 -11.80 21.91
CA TYR A 179 35.74 -11.11 22.74
C TYR A 179 35.91 -9.58 22.73
N GLY A 180 34.82 -8.85 22.96
CA GLY A 180 34.86 -7.44 23.38
C GLY A 180 33.55 -6.67 23.13
N TYR A 181 32.50 -6.91 23.90
CA TYR A 181 32.00 -5.99 24.96
C TYR A 181 31.36 -4.68 24.46
N GLY A 182 30.03 -4.57 24.60
CA GLY A 182 29.30 -3.30 24.45
C GLY A 182 27.79 -3.43 24.25
N GLN A 183 27.07 -3.89 25.30
CA GLN A 183 25.73 -3.48 25.77
C GLN A 183 24.77 -2.85 24.74
N SER A 184 23.50 -3.24 24.54
CA SER A 184 22.52 -3.86 25.42
C SER A 184 21.21 -3.98 24.63
N MET A 185 20.61 -5.17 24.50
CA MET A 185 19.15 -5.28 24.43
C MET A 185 18.73 -6.61 25.08
N TYR A 186 17.74 -6.46 25.95
CA TYR A 186 17.13 -7.42 26.85
C TYR A 186 17.09 -8.89 26.39
N TRP A 187 17.61 -9.76 27.25
CA TRP A 187 17.18 -11.14 27.39
C TRP A 187 15.74 -11.21 27.92
N SER A 188 14.93 -12.08 27.35
CA SER A 188 14.00 -12.88 28.15
C SER A 188 14.22 -14.35 27.79
N TYR A 189 14.72 -15.09 28.78
CA TYR A 189 14.87 -16.54 28.78
C TYR A 189 13.48 -17.17 28.85
N GLY A 190 13.21 -18.11 27.95
CA GLY A 190 12.10 -19.05 28.06
C GLY A 190 12.49 -20.32 27.32
N TYR A 191 13.06 -21.28 28.06
CA TYR A 191 13.42 -22.60 27.58
C TYR A 191 12.21 -23.34 27.00
N GLY A 192 12.40 -23.92 25.82
CA GLY A 192 11.46 -24.84 25.19
C GLY A 192 12.22 -25.64 24.14
N GLU A 193 12.98 -26.63 24.61
CA GLU A 193 13.63 -27.66 23.81
C GLU A 193 12.61 -28.30 22.85
N SER A 194 12.90 -28.32 21.55
CA SER A 194 12.25 -29.22 20.60
C SER A 194 13.32 -29.71 19.64
N GLN A 195 13.84 -30.88 19.98
CA GLN A 195 14.80 -31.63 19.19
C GLN A 195 14.11 -32.07 17.89
N TYR A 196 14.60 -31.57 16.75
CA TYR A 196 14.19 -32.09 15.44
C TYR A 196 14.84 -33.46 15.21
N CYS A 197 14.03 -34.51 15.19
CA CYS A 197 14.46 -35.81 14.66
C CYS A 197 14.32 -35.79 13.14
N SER A 198 15.46 -35.85 12.45
CA SER A 198 15.53 -36.08 11.00
C SER A 198 15.14 -37.52 10.68
N TRP A 199 14.26 -37.71 9.70
CA TRP A 199 13.84 -39.02 9.22
C TRP A 199 15.04 -39.83 8.71
N GLY A 200 15.40 -40.90 9.42
CA GLY A 200 16.41 -41.86 8.96
C GLY A 200 17.34 -42.48 10.01
N SER A 201 17.15 -42.23 11.32
CA SER A 201 18.01 -42.84 12.35
C SER A 201 17.25 -43.82 13.28
N PRO A 202 17.76 -45.02 13.60
CA PRO A 202 16.99 -46.11 14.23
C PRO A 202 16.87 -46.02 15.75
N THR A 203 17.11 -44.86 16.36
CA THR A 203 17.15 -44.72 17.82
C THR A 203 16.37 -43.49 18.29
N CYS A 204 15.05 -43.62 18.37
CA CYS A 204 14.22 -42.81 19.24
C CYS A 204 13.36 -43.77 20.07
N PRO A 205 13.43 -43.75 21.41
CA PRO A 205 12.64 -44.64 22.26
C PRO A 205 11.16 -44.23 22.21
N ASN A 206 10.28 -45.25 22.26
CA ASN A 206 8.81 -45.12 22.23
C ASN A 206 8.25 -44.15 23.27
#